data_AF-A0A6S7GC84-F1
#
_entry.id   AF-A0A6S7GC84-F1
#
_cell.length_a   1.000
_cell.length_b   1.000
_cell.length_c   1.000
_cell.angle_alpha   90.00
_cell.angle_beta   90.00
_cell.angle_gamma   90.00
#
_symmetry.space_group_name_H-M   'P 1'
#
loop_
_entity.id
_entity.type
_entity.pdbx_description
1 polymer ?
#
loop_
_entity_poly.entity_id
_entity_poly.type
_entity_poly.pdbx_seq_one_letter_code
_entity_poly.pdbx_strand_id
1 'polypeptide(L)'
;IELKDYKFSSKFKKACRPDVQTHCPKAKSKPEVIECLSGEVRKAIFGEKDHKISEECRAQLHVEKIRQAEDIQFDPKLYDACSKDVEKLCLHVHKDGPAAVLECLKKSEGDLSDGCSKMIFEREKEEVGDAELDVRLFKMCKPMIKKFCMDVPPDKILHCLEKHKREMVKEDECRTLVFTRQKNALKDVDLMPGLAKACRRDIIKFCYDATNNDQIIPSLKKNIEELSGDCQEFIVDLVKEAALDYRLNPSLAKECSDEIDTLCPDVHPGHGEVMECLKEHYKKIDNAKCRAEFKEVLFEERTDIMADPVLHDACSRSVTKHCDGVSHGRGRILQCLMGILEKGQIVERECRNILNSRKQIWTGFGVPVPEHLTDLASVVSSCPRGKYFFIGFSCALAIIFIAGLIYRRLTKRVTSEAKYRQITVDA
;
A
#
# COMPACT_ATOMS: atom_id res chain seq x y z
N ILE A 1 27.06 -29.67 -20.03
CA ILE A 1 26.17 -28.89 -20.93
C ILE A 1 27.01 -27.85 -21.64
N GLU A 2 27.15 -27.95 -22.96
CA GLU A 2 27.87 -26.95 -23.74
C GLU A 2 26.89 -25.86 -24.17
N LEU A 3 27.12 -24.61 -23.77
CA LEU A 3 26.37 -23.41 -24.23
C LEU A 3 26.45 -23.15 -25.74
N LYS A 4 27.03 -24.06 -26.53
CA LYS A 4 27.22 -23.90 -27.98
C LYS A 4 25.88 -23.87 -28.71
N ASP A 5 24.87 -24.61 -28.24
CA ASP A 5 23.58 -24.77 -28.92
C ASP A 5 22.57 -23.64 -28.68
N TYR A 6 22.89 -22.69 -27.79
CA TYR A 6 22.05 -21.53 -27.53
C TYR A 6 22.47 -20.35 -28.40
N LYS A 7 21.50 -19.67 -29.04
CA LYS A 7 21.71 -18.39 -29.74
C LYS A 7 21.93 -17.23 -28.73
N PHE A 8 22.93 -17.37 -27.87
CA PHE A 8 23.46 -16.29 -27.04
C PHE A 8 24.62 -15.59 -27.75
N SER A 9 24.83 -14.31 -27.41
CA SER A 9 26.03 -13.59 -27.84
C SER A 9 27.30 -14.29 -27.34
N SER A 10 28.41 -14.12 -28.05
CA SER A 10 29.71 -14.65 -27.59
C SER A 10 30.09 -14.09 -26.21
N LYS A 11 29.75 -12.82 -25.94
CA LYS A 11 29.97 -12.17 -24.64
C LYS A 11 29.20 -12.86 -23.51
N PHE A 12 27.90 -13.13 -23.71
CA PHE A 12 27.10 -13.86 -22.73
C PHE A 12 27.66 -15.26 -22.47
N LYS A 13 28.00 -16.01 -23.54
CA LYS A 13 28.58 -17.35 -23.40
C LYS A 13 29.90 -17.31 -22.62
N LYS A 14 30.74 -16.31 -22.84
CA LYS A 14 32.01 -16.16 -22.12
C LYS A 14 31.79 -15.86 -20.63
N ALA A 15 30.94 -14.88 -20.33
CA ALA A 15 30.70 -14.41 -18.97
C ALA A 15 29.92 -15.44 -18.13
N CYS A 16 28.83 -16.00 -18.66
CA CYS A 16 27.90 -16.83 -17.89
C CYS A 16 28.18 -18.33 -17.89
N ARG A 17 29.15 -18.83 -18.67
CA ARG A 17 29.40 -20.28 -18.74
C ARG A 17 29.71 -20.93 -17.38
N PRO A 18 30.59 -20.36 -16.53
CA PRO A 18 30.89 -20.95 -15.22
C PRO A 18 29.65 -20.99 -14.31
N ASP A 19 28.87 -19.90 -14.31
CA ASP A 19 27.68 -19.77 -13.47
C ASP A 19 26.57 -20.73 -13.91
N VAL A 20 26.33 -20.86 -15.22
CA VAL A 20 25.33 -21.79 -15.76
C VAL A 20 25.67 -23.23 -15.43
N GLN A 21 26.94 -23.61 -15.54
CA GLN A 21 27.38 -24.99 -15.22
C GLN A 21 27.22 -25.32 -13.74
N THR A 22 27.45 -24.33 -12.86
CA THR A 22 27.39 -24.51 -11.41
C THR A 22 25.97 -24.45 -10.88
N HIS A 23 25.19 -23.46 -11.31
CA HIS A 23 23.90 -23.11 -10.70
C HIS A 23 22.71 -23.54 -11.54
N CYS A 24 22.86 -23.71 -12.85
CA CYS A 24 21.78 -24.04 -13.77
C CYS A 24 22.04 -25.31 -14.61
N PRO A 25 22.46 -26.44 -14.00
CA PRO A 25 22.84 -27.65 -14.74
C PRO A 25 21.65 -28.39 -15.37
N LYS A 26 20.40 -27.95 -15.14
CA LYS A 26 19.21 -28.54 -15.75
C LYS A 26 18.68 -27.73 -16.94
N ALA A 27 19.17 -26.51 -17.14
CA ALA A 27 18.70 -25.64 -18.21
C ALA A 27 19.20 -26.15 -19.56
N LYS A 28 18.27 -26.43 -20.47
CA LYS A 28 18.50 -27.01 -21.80
C LYS A 28 18.18 -26.07 -22.95
N SER A 29 17.65 -24.88 -22.68
CA SER A 29 17.31 -23.88 -23.70
C SER A 29 17.74 -22.48 -23.27
N LYS A 30 17.84 -21.55 -24.22
CA LYS A 30 18.13 -20.12 -23.92
C LYS A 30 17.13 -19.53 -22.91
N PRO A 31 15.81 -19.71 -23.06
CA PRO A 31 14.83 -19.23 -22.08
C PRO A 31 15.03 -19.84 -20.70
N GLU A 32 15.29 -21.15 -20.59
CA GLU A 32 15.55 -21.80 -19.30
C GLU A 32 16.83 -21.31 -18.62
N VAL A 33 17.88 -21.01 -19.39
CA VAL A 33 19.12 -20.44 -18.85
C VAL A 33 18.86 -19.04 -18.29
N ILE A 34 18.16 -18.18 -19.03
CA ILE A 34 17.82 -16.82 -18.57
C ILE A 34 16.95 -16.89 -17.32
N GLU A 35 15.90 -17.70 -17.33
CA GLU A 35 14.99 -17.88 -16.19
C GLU A 35 15.75 -18.37 -14.95
N CYS A 36 16.54 -19.44 -15.09
CA CYS A 36 17.30 -19.99 -13.96
C CYS A 36 18.29 -18.98 -13.36
N LEU A 37 19.10 -18.33 -14.21
CA LEU A 37 20.05 -17.32 -13.73
C LEU A 37 19.33 -16.14 -13.09
N SER A 38 18.24 -15.66 -13.70
CA SER A 38 17.45 -14.55 -13.13
C SER A 38 16.81 -14.91 -11.79
N GLY A 39 16.36 -16.15 -11.63
CA GLY A 39 15.84 -16.67 -10.36
C GLY A 39 16.92 -16.74 -9.27
N GLU A 40 18.14 -17.16 -9.61
CA GLU A 40 19.26 -17.17 -8.65
C GLU A 40 19.68 -15.75 -8.25
N VAL A 41 19.66 -14.79 -9.17
CA VAL A 41 19.91 -13.37 -8.86
C VAL A 41 18.82 -12.84 -7.92
N ARG A 42 17.53 -13.07 -8.20
CA ARG A 42 16.43 -12.63 -7.31
C ARG A 42 16.52 -13.20 -5.92
N LYS A 43 16.83 -14.49 -5.76
CA LYS A 43 16.97 -15.13 -4.45
C LYS A 43 18.02 -14.45 -3.56
N ALA A 44 19.08 -13.91 -4.16
CA ALA A 44 20.14 -13.21 -3.44
C ALA A 44 19.74 -11.79 -3.00
N ILE A 45 18.74 -11.17 -3.63
CA ILE A 45 18.19 -9.86 -3.20
C ILE A 45 17.35 -10.00 -1.92
N PHE A 46 16.67 -11.14 -1.72
CA PHE A 46 15.79 -11.38 -0.57
C PHE A 46 16.45 -12.07 0.63
N GLY A 47 17.64 -12.64 0.48
CA GLY A 47 18.40 -13.26 1.56
C GLY A 47 19.80 -12.69 1.60
N GLU A 48 20.14 -11.99 2.68
CA GLU A 48 21.40 -11.29 3.01
C GLU A 48 22.70 -12.12 2.76
N LYS A 49 22.97 -12.51 1.51
CA LYS A 49 24.16 -13.22 1.07
C LYS A 49 24.61 -12.69 -0.28
N ASP A 50 25.92 -12.69 -0.48
CA ASP A 50 26.56 -12.33 -1.74
C ASP A 50 25.91 -13.08 -2.92
N HIS A 51 25.77 -12.35 -4.03
CA HIS A 51 25.26 -12.91 -5.28
C HIS A 51 26.10 -14.12 -5.73
N LYS A 52 25.46 -15.29 -5.85
CA LYS A 52 26.12 -16.53 -6.30
C LYS A 52 26.56 -16.49 -7.76
N ILE A 53 25.88 -15.68 -8.58
CA ILE A 53 26.18 -15.49 -10.00
C ILE A 53 27.22 -14.38 -10.13
N SER A 54 28.28 -14.59 -10.91
CA SER A 54 29.35 -13.60 -11.13
C SER A 54 28.83 -12.25 -11.65
N GLU A 55 29.51 -11.14 -11.31
CA GLU A 55 29.12 -9.79 -11.76
C GLU A 55 29.10 -9.66 -13.28
N GLU A 56 30.09 -10.23 -13.96
CA GLU A 56 30.19 -10.25 -15.42
C GLU A 56 28.99 -10.98 -16.04
N CYS A 57 28.57 -12.10 -15.46
CA CYS A 57 27.38 -12.81 -15.92
C CYS A 57 26.10 -12.02 -15.63
N ARG A 58 25.97 -11.42 -14.44
CA ARG A 58 24.80 -10.57 -14.10
C ARG A 58 24.64 -9.43 -15.10
N ALA A 59 25.74 -8.76 -15.48
CA ALA A 59 25.71 -7.69 -16.48
C ALA A 59 25.24 -8.19 -17.86
N GLN A 60 25.69 -9.37 -18.32
CA GLN A 60 25.23 -9.93 -19.59
C GLN A 60 23.79 -10.46 -19.51
N LEU A 61 23.37 -11.00 -18.37
CA LEU A 61 21.99 -11.41 -18.12
C LEU A 61 21.05 -10.21 -18.15
N HIS A 62 21.46 -9.09 -17.56
CA HIS A 62 20.70 -7.86 -17.59
C HIS A 62 20.45 -7.36 -19.02
N VAL A 63 21.47 -7.40 -19.89
CA VAL A 63 21.32 -7.06 -21.32
C VAL A 63 20.32 -7.98 -22.04
N GLU A 64 20.35 -9.29 -21.76
CA GLU A 64 19.35 -10.22 -22.35
C GLU A 64 17.94 -9.96 -21.81
N LYS A 65 17.80 -9.59 -20.52
CA LYS A 65 16.52 -9.23 -19.90
C LYS A 65 15.92 -7.94 -20.47
N ILE A 66 16.72 -6.89 -20.66
CA ILE A 66 16.28 -5.67 -21.38
C ILE A 66 15.76 -6.05 -22.76
N ARG A 67 16.48 -6.90 -23.50
CA ARG A 67 16.02 -7.34 -24.83
C ARG A 67 14.67 -8.06 -24.78
N GLN A 68 14.43 -8.89 -23.77
CA GLN A 68 13.11 -9.52 -23.53
C GLN A 68 12.02 -8.51 -23.14
N ALA A 69 12.39 -7.33 -22.65
CA ALA A 69 11.50 -6.22 -22.34
C ALA A 69 11.23 -5.27 -23.50
N GLU A 70 12.07 -5.29 -24.54
CA GLU A 70 11.80 -4.49 -25.74
C GLU A 70 10.71 -5.10 -26.63
N ASP A 71 10.62 -6.42 -26.72
CA ASP A 71 9.62 -7.11 -27.53
C ASP A 71 9.29 -8.49 -26.94
N ILE A 72 8.00 -8.78 -26.82
CA ILE A 72 7.48 -10.06 -26.37
C ILE A 72 7.99 -11.24 -27.22
N GLN A 73 8.29 -11.02 -28.50
CA GLN A 73 8.86 -12.07 -29.38
C GLN A 73 10.22 -12.59 -28.90
N PHE A 74 10.94 -11.81 -28.08
CA PHE A 74 12.22 -12.24 -27.52
C PHE A 74 12.07 -13.00 -26.19
N ASP A 75 10.86 -13.10 -25.65
CA ASP A 75 10.50 -13.91 -24.49
C ASP A 75 9.49 -15.00 -24.89
N PRO A 76 9.96 -16.19 -25.31
CA PRO A 76 9.09 -17.26 -25.78
C PRO A 76 8.01 -17.67 -24.76
N LYS A 77 8.30 -17.63 -23.46
CA LYS A 77 7.32 -18.01 -22.44
C LYS A 77 6.18 -17.01 -22.35
N LEU A 78 6.53 -15.71 -22.36
CA LEU A 78 5.54 -14.63 -22.36
C LEU A 78 4.74 -14.63 -23.67
N TYR A 79 5.42 -14.81 -24.81
CA TYR A 79 4.77 -14.92 -26.12
C TYR A 79 3.78 -16.10 -26.18
N ASP A 80 4.20 -17.29 -25.76
CA ASP A 80 3.34 -18.48 -25.79
C ASP A 80 2.09 -18.28 -24.92
N ALA A 81 2.23 -17.64 -23.76
CA ALA A 81 1.11 -17.35 -22.86
C ALA A 81 0.17 -16.26 -23.40
N CYS A 82 0.69 -15.23 -24.10
CA CYS A 82 -0.06 -14.04 -24.48
C CYS A 82 -0.42 -13.95 -25.97
N SER A 83 0.08 -14.84 -26.84
CA SER A 83 -0.07 -14.74 -28.31
C SER A 83 -1.51 -14.50 -28.77
N LYS A 84 -2.47 -15.24 -28.21
CA LYS A 84 -3.91 -15.08 -28.53
C LYS A 84 -4.48 -13.74 -28.07
N ASP A 85 -4.04 -13.25 -26.91
CA ASP A 85 -4.48 -11.96 -26.38
C ASP A 85 -3.87 -10.82 -27.19
N VAL A 86 -2.61 -10.96 -27.63
CA VAL A 86 -1.97 -10.01 -28.55
C VAL A 86 -2.74 -9.93 -29.88
N GLU A 87 -3.09 -11.07 -30.46
CA GLU A 87 -3.88 -11.09 -31.71
C GLU A 87 -5.25 -10.42 -31.52
N LYS A 88 -5.93 -10.70 -30.41
CA LYS A 88 -7.27 -10.16 -30.15
C LYS A 88 -7.26 -8.67 -29.80
N LEU A 89 -6.28 -8.20 -29.02
CA LEU A 89 -6.32 -6.89 -28.34
C LEU A 89 -5.25 -5.91 -28.84
N CYS A 90 -4.07 -6.39 -29.24
CA CYS A 90 -2.86 -5.57 -29.40
C CYS A 90 -2.20 -5.67 -30.79
N LEU A 91 -2.87 -6.26 -31.78
CA LEU A 91 -2.30 -6.53 -33.12
C LEU A 91 -1.84 -5.23 -33.84
N HIS A 92 -2.43 -4.08 -33.50
CA HIS A 92 -2.14 -2.79 -34.13
C HIS A 92 -0.92 -2.05 -33.54
N VAL A 93 -0.51 -2.36 -32.29
CA VAL A 93 0.48 -1.53 -31.57
C VAL A 93 1.94 -1.91 -31.80
N HIS A 94 2.22 -3.01 -32.52
CA HIS A 94 3.60 -3.46 -32.79
C HIS A 94 4.48 -2.40 -33.48
N LYS A 95 3.89 -1.40 -34.13
CA LYS A 95 4.59 -0.33 -34.84
C LYS A 95 4.91 0.87 -33.95
N ASP A 96 4.37 0.95 -32.74
CA ASP A 96 4.46 2.12 -31.86
C ASP A 96 5.79 2.19 -31.10
N GLY A 97 6.72 1.27 -31.40
CA GLY A 97 8.08 1.25 -30.87
C GLY A 97 8.31 0.17 -29.81
N PRO A 98 9.47 0.24 -29.13
CA PRO A 98 9.85 -0.75 -28.12
C PRO A 98 8.83 -0.84 -26.97
N ALA A 99 8.58 -2.05 -26.50
CA ALA A 99 7.65 -2.41 -25.43
C ALA A 99 6.17 -2.06 -25.70
N ALA A 100 5.79 -1.58 -26.90
CA ALA A 100 4.43 -1.15 -27.19
C ALA A 100 3.37 -2.24 -26.95
N VAL A 101 3.67 -3.48 -27.32
CA VAL A 101 2.78 -4.64 -27.09
C VAL A 101 2.61 -4.91 -25.60
N LEU A 102 3.70 -4.84 -24.82
CA LEU A 102 3.64 -5.03 -23.38
C LEU A 102 2.81 -3.94 -22.71
N GLU A 103 2.96 -2.68 -23.13
CA GLU A 103 2.14 -1.57 -22.63
C GLU A 103 0.66 -1.75 -22.97
N CYS A 104 0.34 -2.25 -24.17
CA CYS A 104 -1.03 -2.59 -24.53
C CYS A 104 -1.59 -3.70 -23.64
N LEU A 105 -0.84 -4.79 -23.43
CA LEU A 105 -1.27 -5.89 -22.56
C LEU A 105 -1.50 -5.43 -21.12
N LYS A 106 -0.58 -4.63 -20.54
CA LYS A 106 -0.77 -4.03 -19.19
C LYS A 106 -2.03 -3.18 -19.10
N LYS A 107 -2.35 -2.42 -20.16
CA LYS A 107 -3.57 -1.60 -20.20
C LYS A 107 -4.85 -2.44 -20.33
N SER A 108 -4.74 -3.65 -20.89
CA SER A 108 -5.85 -4.58 -21.13
C SER A 108 -5.98 -5.66 -20.05
N GLU A 109 -5.39 -5.49 -18.86
CA GLU A 109 -5.32 -6.49 -17.78
C GLU A 109 -6.65 -7.22 -17.49
N GLY A 110 -7.79 -6.50 -17.50
CA GLY A 110 -9.12 -7.08 -17.25
C GLY A 110 -9.71 -7.94 -18.37
N ASP A 111 -9.10 -7.91 -19.56
CA ASP A 111 -9.54 -8.65 -20.75
C ASP A 111 -8.55 -9.76 -21.16
N LEU A 112 -7.42 -9.88 -20.45
CA LEU A 112 -6.39 -10.89 -20.70
C LEU A 112 -6.85 -12.28 -20.25
N SER A 113 -6.33 -13.32 -20.89
CA SER A 113 -6.43 -14.69 -20.36
C SER A 113 -5.65 -14.82 -19.05
N ASP A 114 -6.09 -15.71 -18.15
CA ASP A 114 -5.42 -15.95 -16.85
C ASP A 114 -3.91 -16.24 -17.01
N GLY A 115 -3.55 -16.99 -18.07
CA GLY A 115 -2.16 -17.32 -18.38
C GLY A 115 -1.33 -16.09 -18.77
N CYS A 116 -1.87 -15.22 -19.63
CA CYS A 116 -1.20 -13.99 -20.01
C CYS A 116 -1.15 -12.98 -18.86
N SER A 117 -2.28 -12.78 -18.16
CA SER A 117 -2.38 -11.89 -17.00
C SER A 117 -1.30 -12.21 -15.96
N LYS A 118 -1.14 -13.49 -15.62
CA LYS A 118 -0.07 -13.93 -14.71
C LYS A 118 1.34 -13.58 -15.21
N MET A 119 1.60 -13.79 -16.50
CA MET A 119 2.93 -13.52 -17.07
C MET A 119 3.23 -12.01 -17.18
N ILE A 120 2.20 -11.18 -17.42
CA ILE A 120 2.31 -9.72 -17.38
C ILE A 120 2.56 -9.24 -15.95
N PHE A 121 1.85 -9.78 -14.97
CA PHE A 121 2.08 -9.45 -13.56
C PHE A 121 3.52 -9.79 -13.11
N GLU A 122 4.03 -10.96 -13.47
CA GLU A 122 5.44 -11.32 -13.20
C GLU A 122 6.42 -10.35 -13.90
N ARG A 123 6.06 -9.85 -15.10
CA ARG A 123 6.86 -8.84 -15.79
C ARG A 123 6.84 -7.51 -15.05
N GLU A 124 5.69 -7.03 -14.61
CA GLU A 124 5.57 -5.79 -13.82
C GLU A 124 6.36 -5.90 -12.51
N LYS A 125 6.37 -7.07 -11.87
CA LYS A 125 7.18 -7.32 -10.68
C LYS A 125 8.69 -7.21 -10.94
N GLU A 126 9.16 -7.65 -12.11
CA GLU A 126 10.55 -7.44 -12.54
C GLU A 126 10.86 -5.96 -12.77
N GLU A 127 9.95 -5.25 -13.44
CA GLU A 127 10.08 -3.82 -13.77
C GLU A 127 10.10 -2.90 -12.55
N VAL A 128 9.29 -3.19 -11.53
CA VAL A 128 9.32 -2.43 -10.27
C VAL A 128 10.63 -2.68 -9.50
N GLY A 129 11.19 -3.89 -9.60
CA GLY A 129 12.47 -4.22 -8.98
C GLY A 129 13.70 -3.66 -9.72
N ASP A 130 13.54 -3.28 -10.99
CA ASP A 130 14.60 -2.74 -11.83
C ASP A 130 13.99 -1.88 -12.96
N ALA A 131 14.06 -0.56 -12.80
CA ALA A 131 13.46 0.38 -13.74
C ALA A 131 14.09 0.33 -15.15
N GLU A 132 15.28 -0.25 -15.32
CA GLU A 132 15.88 -0.44 -16.65
C GLU A 132 15.16 -1.54 -17.45
N LEU A 133 14.44 -2.44 -16.77
CA LEU A 133 13.60 -3.44 -17.40
C LEU A 133 12.25 -2.88 -17.86
N ASP A 134 11.77 -1.77 -17.29
CA ASP A 134 10.65 -1.01 -17.87
C ASP A 134 11.19 -0.11 -19.00
N VAL A 135 11.40 -0.73 -20.17
CA VAL A 135 11.98 -0.07 -21.35
C VAL A 135 11.21 1.18 -21.74
N ARG A 136 9.87 1.19 -21.56
CA ARG A 136 9.03 2.34 -21.88
C ARG A 136 9.31 3.48 -20.89
N LEU A 137 9.28 3.21 -19.59
CA LEU A 137 9.60 4.18 -18.54
C LEU A 137 11.01 4.73 -18.72
N PHE A 138 12.02 3.85 -18.81
CA PHE A 138 13.40 4.28 -18.84
C PHE A 138 13.72 5.16 -20.07
N LYS A 139 13.18 4.82 -21.24
CA LYS A 139 13.34 5.63 -22.46
C LYS A 139 12.60 6.96 -22.36
N MET A 140 11.34 6.95 -21.93
CA MET A 140 10.50 8.14 -21.83
C MET A 140 11.03 9.12 -20.78
N CYS A 141 11.43 8.59 -19.63
CA CYS A 141 11.88 9.35 -18.47
C CYS A 141 13.37 9.71 -18.49
N LYS A 142 14.13 9.30 -19.52
CA LYS A 142 15.59 9.54 -19.57
C LYS A 142 16.01 10.98 -19.24
N PRO A 143 15.33 12.05 -19.72
CA PRO A 143 15.68 13.42 -19.34
C PRO A 143 15.49 13.69 -17.85
N MET A 144 14.39 13.19 -17.26
CA MET A 144 14.07 13.35 -15.84
C MET A 144 14.99 12.51 -14.96
N ILE A 145 15.33 11.27 -15.38
CA ILE A 145 16.31 10.43 -14.70
C ILE A 145 17.66 11.14 -14.65
N LYS A 146 18.12 11.72 -15.77
CA LYS A 146 19.37 12.48 -15.78
C LYS A 146 19.32 13.73 -14.89
N LYS A 147 18.17 14.40 -14.83
CA LYS A 147 17.99 15.64 -14.06
C LYS A 147 17.90 15.39 -12.56
N PHE A 148 17.16 14.37 -12.13
CA PHE A 148 16.78 14.16 -10.74
C PHE A 148 17.39 12.89 -10.11
N CYS A 149 17.74 11.88 -10.91
CA CYS A 149 18.04 10.53 -10.44
C CYS A 149 19.36 9.96 -11.01
N MET A 150 20.33 10.80 -11.38
CA MET A 150 21.54 10.39 -12.12
C MET A 150 22.40 9.33 -11.41
N ASP A 151 22.40 9.33 -10.07
CA ASP A 151 23.18 8.42 -9.21
C ASP A 151 22.28 7.46 -8.40
N VAL A 152 21.03 7.32 -8.81
CA VAL A 152 20.06 6.44 -8.13
C VAL A 152 20.16 5.03 -8.72
N PRO A 153 20.32 3.98 -7.89
CA PRO A 153 20.29 2.60 -8.34
C PRO A 153 19.00 2.24 -9.12
N PRO A 154 19.06 1.34 -10.12
CA PRO A 154 17.90 1.02 -10.96
C PRO A 154 16.63 0.60 -10.21
N ASP A 155 16.78 -0.12 -9.08
CA ASP A 155 15.70 -0.55 -8.20
C ASP A 155 15.00 0.59 -7.44
N LYS A 156 15.54 1.81 -7.50
CA LYS A 156 15.03 3.00 -6.81
C LYS A 156 14.68 4.15 -7.75
N ILE A 157 14.92 4.00 -9.06
CA ILE A 157 14.66 5.07 -10.03
C ILE A 157 13.18 5.45 -10.07
N LEU A 158 12.26 4.47 -10.09
CA LEU A 158 10.83 4.75 -10.12
C LEU A 158 10.40 5.57 -8.89
N HIS A 159 10.82 5.17 -7.69
CA HIS A 159 10.57 5.92 -6.45
C HIS A 159 11.16 7.33 -6.47
N CYS A 160 12.36 7.51 -7.04
CA CYS A 160 12.97 8.83 -7.23
C CYS A 160 12.10 9.71 -8.15
N LEU A 161 11.66 9.17 -9.28
CA LEU A 161 10.78 9.89 -10.21
C LEU A 161 9.43 10.25 -9.58
N GLU A 162 8.85 9.35 -8.77
CA GLU A 162 7.61 9.62 -8.03
C GLU A 162 7.76 10.82 -7.08
N LYS A 163 8.86 10.91 -6.33
CA LYS A 163 9.16 12.04 -5.45
C LYS A 163 9.27 13.37 -6.19
N HIS A 164 9.87 13.35 -7.38
CA HIS A 164 10.07 14.55 -8.20
C HIS A 164 8.92 14.81 -9.20
N LYS A 165 7.83 14.02 -9.22
CA LYS A 165 6.75 14.18 -10.22
C LYS A 165 6.13 15.58 -10.23
N ARG A 166 6.11 16.25 -9.08
CA ARG A 166 5.56 17.60 -8.90
C ARG A 166 6.48 18.69 -9.47
N GLU A 167 7.78 18.42 -9.52
CA GLU A 167 8.77 19.31 -10.14
C GLU A 167 8.83 19.16 -11.67
N MET A 168 8.15 18.14 -12.21
CA MET A 168 8.00 17.93 -13.65
C MET A 168 6.82 18.77 -14.20
N VAL A 169 6.99 19.23 -15.44
CA VAL A 169 5.95 19.95 -16.17
C VAL A 169 4.69 19.08 -16.29
N LYS A 170 3.50 19.69 -16.24
CA LYS A 170 2.23 18.95 -16.16
C LYS A 170 2.00 18.06 -17.39
N GLU A 171 2.31 18.55 -18.59
CA GLU A 171 2.12 17.87 -19.87
C GLU A 171 3.27 16.89 -20.22
N ASP A 172 4.17 16.63 -19.27
CA ASP A 172 5.30 15.74 -19.49
C ASP A 172 4.86 14.27 -19.56
N GLU A 173 5.25 13.59 -20.64
CA GLU A 173 4.90 12.17 -20.87
C GLU A 173 5.51 11.24 -19.82
N CYS A 174 6.70 11.56 -19.29
CA CYS A 174 7.31 10.80 -18.20
C CYS A 174 6.50 10.97 -16.91
N ARG A 175 6.10 12.20 -16.56
CA ARG A 175 5.24 12.44 -15.39
C ARG A 175 3.95 11.61 -15.46
N THR A 176 3.31 11.57 -16.64
CA THR A 176 2.08 10.78 -16.86
C THR A 176 2.36 9.29 -16.70
N LEU A 177 3.46 8.80 -17.26
CA LEU A 177 3.84 7.39 -17.19
C LEU A 177 4.20 6.96 -15.75
N VAL A 178 4.98 7.75 -15.02
CA VAL A 178 5.31 7.54 -13.60
C VAL A 178 4.02 7.46 -12.78
N PHE A 179 3.09 8.39 -13.02
CA PHE A 179 1.78 8.36 -12.39
C PHE A 179 1.00 7.08 -12.70
N THR A 180 1.01 6.61 -13.96
CA THR A 180 0.38 5.34 -14.35
C THR A 180 1.00 4.15 -13.61
N ARG A 181 2.32 4.08 -13.49
CA ARG A 181 3.01 3.02 -12.73
C ARG A 181 2.64 3.05 -11.26
N GLN A 182 2.69 4.23 -10.63
CA GLN A 182 2.30 4.43 -9.24
C GLN A 182 0.85 3.99 -9.00
N LYS A 183 -0.08 4.34 -9.90
CA LYS A 183 -1.48 3.92 -9.83
C LYS A 183 -1.65 2.40 -9.97
N ASN A 184 -0.94 1.76 -10.89
CA ASN A 184 -1.02 0.31 -11.09
C ASN A 184 -0.46 -0.45 -9.89
N ALA A 185 0.63 0.03 -9.30
CA ALA A 185 1.25 -0.58 -8.13
C ALA A 185 0.30 -0.66 -6.92
N LEU A 186 -0.66 0.27 -6.79
CA LEU A 186 -1.63 0.27 -5.69
C LEU A 186 -2.61 -0.91 -5.70
N LYS A 187 -2.76 -1.59 -6.85
CA LYS A 187 -3.65 -2.75 -6.99
C LYS A 187 -3.09 -3.99 -6.30
N ASP A 188 -1.77 -4.08 -6.15
CA ASP A 188 -1.12 -5.25 -5.58
C ASP A 188 0.14 -4.89 -4.80
N VAL A 189 0.18 -5.32 -3.53
CA VAL A 189 1.32 -5.05 -2.65
C VAL A 189 2.62 -5.69 -3.14
N ASP A 190 2.55 -6.73 -3.98
CA ASP A 190 3.71 -7.34 -4.63
C ASP A 190 4.36 -6.42 -5.67
N LEU A 191 3.61 -5.44 -6.20
CA LEU A 191 4.12 -4.36 -7.05
C LEU A 191 4.59 -3.14 -6.24
N MET A 192 4.62 -3.25 -4.91
CA MET A 192 5.12 -2.25 -3.97
C MET A 192 6.21 -2.83 -3.06
N PRO A 193 7.44 -3.08 -3.56
CA PRO A 193 8.49 -3.74 -2.78
C PRO A 193 8.87 -2.96 -1.51
N GLY A 194 8.76 -1.62 -1.54
CA GLY A 194 8.91 -0.79 -0.35
C GLY A 194 7.89 -1.12 0.75
N LEU A 195 6.62 -1.22 0.38
CA LEU A 195 5.53 -1.62 1.29
C LEU A 195 5.71 -3.06 1.75
N ALA A 196 5.95 -3.99 0.84
CA ALA A 196 6.11 -5.41 1.15
C ALA A 196 7.27 -5.65 2.14
N LYS A 197 8.36 -4.86 2.02
CA LYS A 197 9.50 -4.90 2.95
C LYS A 197 9.16 -4.25 4.29
N ALA A 198 8.68 -3.01 4.28
CA ALA A 198 8.42 -2.23 5.50
C ALA A 198 7.30 -2.86 6.35
N CYS A 199 6.24 -3.32 5.71
CA CYS A 199 5.03 -3.85 6.34
C CYS A 199 5.01 -5.37 6.48
N ARG A 200 6.10 -6.10 6.17
CA ARG A 200 6.10 -7.57 6.15
C ARG A 200 5.50 -8.22 7.39
N ARG A 201 5.87 -7.74 8.58
CA ARG A 201 5.38 -8.27 9.86
C ARG A 201 3.93 -7.83 10.15
N ASP A 202 3.62 -6.61 9.75
CA ASP A 202 2.31 -6.00 10.00
C ASP A 202 1.23 -6.60 9.09
N ILE A 203 1.56 -6.94 7.84
CA ILE A 203 0.67 -7.67 6.93
C ILE A 203 0.28 -9.02 7.55
N ILE A 204 1.25 -9.77 8.09
CA ILE A 204 0.98 -11.06 8.77
C ILE A 204 0.10 -10.85 10.01
N LYS A 205 0.33 -9.78 10.77
CA LYS A 205 -0.39 -9.51 12.03
C LYS A 205 -1.82 -9.01 11.80
N PHE A 206 -2.04 -8.11 10.85
CA PHE A 206 -3.27 -7.34 10.70
C PHE A 206 -4.12 -7.71 9.49
N CYS A 207 -3.56 -8.43 8.50
CA CYS A 207 -4.26 -8.79 7.27
C CYS A 207 -4.54 -10.30 7.18
N TYR A 208 -4.66 -11.00 8.31
CA TYR A 208 -4.85 -12.45 8.34
C TYR A 208 -6.19 -12.91 7.74
N ASP A 209 -7.16 -12.00 7.65
CA ASP A 209 -8.50 -12.20 7.08
C ASP A 209 -8.66 -11.60 5.67
N ALA A 210 -7.60 -10.97 5.13
CA ALA A 210 -7.63 -10.41 3.79
C ALA A 210 -7.79 -11.52 2.75
N THR A 211 -8.84 -11.44 1.94
CA THR A 211 -9.14 -12.42 0.87
C THR A 211 -8.54 -12.03 -0.47
N ASN A 212 -8.10 -10.78 -0.63
CA ASN A 212 -7.46 -10.25 -1.82
C ASN A 212 -6.47 -9.11 -1.47
N ASN A 213 -5.65 -8.71 -2.44
CA ASN A 213 -4.64 -7.66 -2.24
C ASN A 213 -5.23 -6.27 -1.98
N ASP A 214 -6.41 -5.98 -2.55
CA ASP A 214 -7.13 -4.71 -2.35
C ASP A 214 -7.47 -4.43 -0.88
N GLN A 215 -7.57 -5.47 -0.04
CA GLN A 215 -7.87 -5.33 1.38
C GLN A 215 -6.64 -5.03 2.25
N ILE A 216 -5.42 -5.23 1.75
CA ILE A 216 -4.20 -5.12 2.56
C ILE A 216 -3.94 -3.68 2.99
N ILE A 217 -3.89 -2.73 2.05
CA ILE A 217 -3.66 -1.31 2.37
C ILE A 217 -4.75 -0.75 3.31
N PRO A 218 -6.06 -0.95 3.06
CA PRO A 218 -7.10 -0.55 4.01
C PRO A 218 -6.93 -1.15 5.41
N SER A 219 -6.53 -2.42 5.50
CA SER A 219 -6.31 -3.10 6.78
C SER A 219 -5.12 -2.51 7.53
N LEU A 220 -4.03 -2.18 6.84
CA LEU A 220 -2.88 -1.48 7.43
C LEU A 220 -3.26 -0.07 7.90
N LYS A 221 -3.95 0.71 7.07
CA LYS A 221 -4.47 2.05 7.43
C LYS A 221 -5.33 2.02 8.70
N LYS A 222 -6.22 1.04 8.83
CA LYS A 222 -7.08 0.89 10.01
C LYS A 222 -6.29 0.62 11.30
N ASN A 223 -5.11 0.02 11.19
CA ASN A 223 -4.27 -0.37 12.33
C ASN A 223 -3.00 0.50 12.43
N ILE A 224 -2.99 1.70 11.84
CA ILE A 224 -1.81 2.57 11.64
C ILE A 224 -0.92 2.77 12.89
N GLU A 225 -1.52 2.78 14.08
CA GLU A 225 -0.81 3.03 15.34
C GLU A 225 -0.14 1.81 15.95
N GLU A 226 -0.58 0.61 15.56
CA GLU A 226 0.02 -0.64 16.01
C GLU A 226 1.00 -1.22 14.97
N LEU A 227 1.16 -0.53 13.83
CA LEU A 227 2.15 -0.90 12.83
C LEU A 227 3.56 -0.65 13.36
N SER A 228 4.53 -1.36 12.80
CA SER A 228 5.93 -1.02 13.01
C SER A 228 6.27 0.37 12.43
N GLY A 229 7.28 1.05 12.98
CA GLY A 229 7.64 2.41 12.57
C GLY A 229 7.87 2.56 11.06
N ASP A 230 8.63 1.64 10.45
CA ASP A 230 8.89 1.64 9.01
C ASP A 230 7.60 1.49 8.18
N CYS A 231 6.69 0.61 8.62
CA CYS A 231 5.41 0.41 7.93
C CYS A 231 4.48 1.61 8.12
N GLN A 232 4.44 2.18 9.33
CA GLN A 232 3.66 3.38 9.63
C GLN A 232 4.11 4.56 8.74
N GLU A 233 5.40 4.82 8.65
CA GLU A 233 5.97 5.86 7.79
C GLU A 233 5.57 5.65 6.33
N PHE A 234 5.70 4.42 5.81
CA PHE A 234 5.31 4.09 4.44
C PHE A 234 3.82 4.33 4.18
N ILE A 235 2.93 3.91 5.08
CA ILE A 235 1.49 4.10 4.93
C ILE A 235 1.10 5.57 5.04
N VAL A 236 1.76 6.35 5.91
CA VAL A 236 1.54 7.81 6.00
C VAL A 236 1.94 8.50 4.69
N ASP A 237 3.09 8.14 4.11
CA ASP A 237 3.51 8.67 2.81
C ASP A 237 2.51 8.30 1.70
N LEU A 238 2.01 7.06 1.70
CA LEU A 238 1.01 6.59 0.75
C LEU A 238 -0.30 7.39 0.84
N VAL A 239 -0.78 7.62 2.07
CA VAL A 239 -1.98 8.43 2.34
C VAL A 239 -1.77 9.87 1.88
N LYS A 240 -0.61 10.46 2.17
CA LYS A 240 -0.25 11.81 1.76
C LYS A 240 -0.23 11.97 0.23
N GLU A 241 0.35 11.01 -0.49
CA GLU A 241 0.37 11.02 -1.95
C GLU A 241 -1.05 10.88 -2.54
N ALA A 242 -1.92 10.07 -1.93
CA ALA A 242 -3.32 9.97 -2.33
C ALA A 242 -4.14 11.24 -2.05
N ALA A 243 -3.80 11.99 -1.00
CA ALA A 243 -4.41 13.28 -0.71
C ALA A 243 -3.98 14.39 -1.69
N LEU A 244 -2.75 14.32 -2.20
CA LEU A 244 -2.24 15.22 -3.24
C LEU A 244 -2.80 14.90 -4.63
N ASP A 245 -3.05 13.62 -4.91
CA ASP A 245 -3.62 13.17 -6.16
C ASP A 245 -4.71 12.13 -5.93
N TYR A 246 -5.96 12.58 -5.97
CA TYR A 246 -7.15 11.75 -5.73
C TYR A 246 -7.19 10.48 -6.60
N ARG A 247 -6.51 10.49 -7.75
CA ARG A 247 -6.44 9.37 -8.70
C ARG A 247 -5.62 8.19 -8.15
N LEU A 248 -4.85 8.39 -7.08
CA LEU A 248 -4.19 7.34 -6.30
C LEU A 248 -5.09 6.78 -5.18
N ASN A 249 -6.35 7.22 -5.09
CA ASN A 249 -7.40 6.55 -4.34
C ASN A 249 -8.39 5.92 -5.35
N PRO A 250 -8.28 4.61 -5.66
CA PRO A 250 -9.10 3.98 -6.70
C PRO A 250 -10.61 4.10 -6.46
N SER A 251 -11.07 3.99 -5.21
CA SER A 251 -12.49 4.09 -4.86
C SER A 251 -13.01 5.50 -5.09
N LEU A 252 -12.31 6.52 -4.57
CA LEU A 252 -12.68 7.92 -4.78
C LEU A 252 -12.63 8.30 -6.27
N ALA A 253 -11.56 7.94 -6.97
CA ALA A 253 -11.38 8.27 -8.38
C ALA A 253 -12.45 7.67 -9.29
N LYS A 254 -12.98 6.50 -8.91
CA LYS A 254 -14.06 5.82 -9.63
C LYS A 254 -15.41 6.41 -9.29
N GLU A 255 -15.75 6.51 -8.01
CA GLU A 255 -17.12 6.82 -7.59
C GLU A 255 -17.42 8.33 -7.62
N CYS A 256 -16.40 9.20 -7.64
CA CYS A 256 -16.55 10.67 -7.73
C CYS A 256 -16.15 11.28 -9.09
N SER A 257 -15.98 10.48 -10.14
CA SER A 257 -15.54 11.01 -11.45
C SER A 257 -16.48 12.08 -12.00
N ASP A 258 -17.79 11.83 -11.97
CA ASP A 258 -18.80 12.74 -12.52
C ASP A 258 -18.88 14.05 -11.72
N GLU A 259 -18.77 13.98 -10.38
CA GLU A 259 -18.74 15.14 -9.51
C GLU A 259 -17.49 15.99 -9.77
N ILE A 260 -16.33 15.37 -9.97
CA ILE A 260 -15.09 16.09 -10.26
C ILE A 260 -15.20 16.80 -11.61
N ASP A 261 -15.70 16.11 -12.64
CA ASP A 261 -15.87 16.70 -13.98
C ASP A 261 -16.89 17.85 -13.98
N THR A 262 -17.93 17.76 -13.15
CA THR A 262 -19.02 18.77 -13.11
C THR A 262 -18.71 19.94 -12.17
N LEU A 263 -18.15 19.66 -10.99
CA LEU A 263 -17.91 20.65 -9.94
C LEU A 263 -16.52 21.28 -10.03
N CYS A 264 -15.55 20.58 -10.62
CA CYS A 264 -14.15 20.97 -10.67
C CYS A 264 -13.53 20.89 -12.10
N PRO A 265 -14.22 21.36 -13.17
CA PRO A 265 -13.80 21.14 -14.56
C PRO A 265 -12.44 21.75 -14.93
N ASP A 266 -12.05 22.85 -14.29
CA ASP A 266 -10.80 23.60 -14.56
C ASP A 266 -9.71 23.33 -13.52
N VAL A 267 -9.87 22.29 -12.68
CA VAL A 267 -8.95 21.98 -11.59
C VAL A 267 -8.08 20.79 -11.96
N HIS A 268 -6.76 20.96 -11.85
CA HIS A 268 -5.82 19.92 -12.24
C HIS A 268 -5.43 19.01 -11.06
N PRO A 269 -5.27 17.69 -11.27
CA PRO A 269 -4.80 16.79 -10.22
C PRO A 269 -3.30 16.91 -9.94
N GLY A 270 -2.87 16.42 -8.77
CA GLY A 270 -1.46 16.20 -8.42
C GLY A 270 -0.87 17.14 -7.35
N HIS A 271 -1.62 18.17 -6.92
CA HIS A 271 -1.20 19.11 -5.86
C HIS A 271 -2.29 19.34 -4.79
N GLY A 272 -3.27 18.44 -4.70
CA GLY A 272 -4.41 18.55 -3.78
C GLY A 272 -5.52 19.50 -4.25
N GLU A 273 -5.34 20.21 -5.37
CA GLU A 273 -6.29 21.23 -5.87
C GLU A 273 -7.71 20.65 -6.06
N VAL A 274 -7.82 19.44 -6.64
CA VAL A 274 -9.12 18.76 -6.82
C VAL A 274 -9.77 18.43 -5.47
N MET A 275 -8.98 18.01 -4.48
CA MET A 275 -9.50 17.73 -3.14
C MET A 275 -9.99 19.00 -2.45
N GLU A 276 -9.28 20.12 -2.60
CA GLU A 276 -9.73 21.42 -2.11
C GLU A 276 -11.02 21.87 -2.80
N CYS A 277 -11.13 21.70 -4.12
CA CYS A 277 -12.35 22.01 -4.86
C CYS A 277 -13.55 21.17 -4.40
N LEU A 278 -13.38 19.86 -4.21
CA LEU A 278 -14.43 19.00 -3.66
C LEU A 278 -14.85 19.44 -2.25
N LYS A 279 -13.90 19.87 -1.41
CA LYS A 279 -14.18 20.43 -0.08
C LYS A 279 -14.96 21.74 -0.14
N GLU A 280 -14.71 22.60 -1.13
CA GLU A 280 -15.50 23.82 -1.35
C GLU A 280 -16.93 23.52 -1.83
N HIS A 281 -17.08 22.47 -2.63
CA HIS A 281 -18.37 22.03 -3.17
C HIS A 281 -19.04 20.88 -2.42
N TYR A 282 -18.58 20.57 -1.20
CA TYR A 282 -19.00 19.39 -0.43
C TYR A 282 -20.54 19.25 -0.30
N LYS A 283 -21.26 20.37 -0.22
CA LYS A 283 -22.73 20.39 -0.10
C LYS A 283 -23.46 19.98 -1.39
N LYS A 284 -22.79 20.06 -2.54
CA LYS A 284 -23.31 19.74 -3.87
C LYS A 284 -22.97 18.31 -4.33
N ILE A 285 -22.29 17.53 -3.49
CA ILE A 285 -22.01 16.11 -3.73
C ILE A 285 -23.29 15.32 -3.41
N ASP A 286 -24.06 15.04 -4.46
CA ASP A 286 -25.38 14.41 -4.36
C ASP A 286 -25.33 12.89 -4.57
N ASN A 287 -24.37 12.37 -5.35
CA ASN A 287 -24.19 10.94 -5.53
C ASN A 287 -23.82 10.27 -4.20
N ALA A 288 -24.65 9.33 -3.77
CA ALA A 288 -24.49 8.66 -2.48
C ALA A 288 -23.18 7.87 -2.36
N LYS A 289 -22.68 7.30 -3.47
CA LYS A 289 -21.41 6.56 -3.48
C LYS A 289 -20.22 7.50 -3.40
N CYS A 290 -20.18 8.55 -4.24
CA CYS A 290 -19.14 9.58 -4.12
C CYS A 290 -19.13 10.20 -2.73
N ARG A 291 -20.32 10.53 -2.20
CA ARG A 291 -20.47 11.08 -0.85
C ARG A 291 -19.90 10.15 0.22
N ALA A 292 -20.10 8.84 0.11
CA ALA A 292 -19.55 7.87 1.05
C ALA A 292 -18.01 7.85 0.97
N GLU A 293 -17.43 7.71 -0.22
CA GLU A 293 -15.97 7.68 -0.40
C GLU A 293 -15.30 8.99 0.01
N PHE A 294 -15.89 10.13 -0.34
CA PHE A 294 -15.39 11.44 0.08
C PHE A 294 -15.47 11.62 1.59
N LYS A 295 -16.51 11.07 2.25
CA LYS A 295 -16.60 11.09 3.71
C LYS A 295 -15.50 10.28 4.37
N GLU A 296 -15.13 9.12 3.82
CA GLU A 296 -14.00 8.32 4.31
C GLU A 296 -12.69 9.10 4.18
N VAL A 297 -12.48 9.81 3.07
CA VAL A 297 -11.30 10.68 2.90
C VAL A 297 -11.29 11.81 3.94
N LEU A 298 -12.41 12.49 4.16
CA LEU A 298 -12.51 13.52 5.20
C LEU A 298 -12.29 12.94 6.62
N PHE A 299 -12.64 11.68 6.85
CA PHE A 299 -12.36 10.98 8.10
C PHE A 299 -10.87 10.65 8.25
N GLU A 300 -10.19 10.21 7.18
CA GLU A 300 -8.72 10.06 7.15
C GLU A 300 -8.04 11.40 7.47
N GLU A 301 -8.44 12.51 6.82
CA GLU A 301 -7.96 13.87 7.08
C GLU A 301 -8.14 14.32 8.53
N ARG A 302 -9.25 13.93 9.15
CA ARG A 302 -9.52 14.27 10.55
C ARG A 302 -8.71 13.40 11.53
N THR A 303 -8.27 12.23 11.08
CA THR A 303 -7.53 11.26 11.89
C THR A 303 -6.03 11.46 11.79
N ASP A 304 -5.53 12.01 10.69
CA ASP A 304 -4.14 12.41 10.57
C ASP A 304 -4.00 13.68 9.74
N ILE A 305 -3.30 14.68 10.27
CA ILE A 305 -3.04 15.92 9.55
C ILE A 305 -2.27 15.68 8.24
N MET A 306 -1.48 14.60 8.14
CA MET A 306 -0.74 14.24 6.92
C MET A 306 -1.67 13.82 5.77
N ALA A 307 -2.89 13.39 6.06
CA ALA A 307 -3.92 13.12 5.06
C ALA A 307 -4.54 14.41 4.49
N ASP A 308 -4.27 15.58 5.08
CA ASP A 308 -4.60 16.90 4.52
C ASP A 308 -3.31 17.73 4.33
N PRO A 309 -2.55 17.49 3.25
CA PRO A 309 -1.25 18.14 3.02
C PRO A 309 -1.34 19.68 3.03
N VAL A 310 -2.45 20.24 2.54
CA VAL A 310 -2.69 21.69 2.51
C VAL A 310 -2.81 22.25 3.93
N LEU A 311 -3.58 21.58 4.80
CA LEU A 311 -3.67 21.94 6.22
C LEU A 311 -2.35 21.71 6.95
N HIS A 312 -1.69 20.58 6.71
CA HIS A 312 -0.39 20.27 7.28
C HIS A 312 0.63 21.38 6.97
N ASP A 313 0.77 21.77 5.71
CA ASP A 313 1.78 22.75 5.29
C ASP A 313 1.48 24.13 5.89
N ALA A 314 0.22 24.55 5.89
CA ALA A 314 -0.22 25.80 6.51
C ALA A 314 0.03 25.83 8.03
N CYS A 315 -0.11 24.69 8.71
CA CYS A 315 0.06 24.55 10.16
C CYS A 315 1.43 24.04 10.60
N SER A 316 2.34 23.75 9.67
CA SER A 316 3.63 23.07 9.91
C SER A 316 4.42 23.70 11.06
N ARG A 317 4.56 25.03 11.07
CA ARG A 317 5.24 25.78 12.12
C ARG A 317 4.55 25.68 13.48
N SER A 318 3.22 25.74 13.52
CA SER A 318 2.44 25.54 14.75
C SER A 318 2.58 24.12 15.28
N VAL A 319 2.60 23.12 14.40
CA VAL A 319 2.83 21.72 14.77
C VAL A 319 4.20 21.56 15.41
N THR A 320 5.28 22.01 14.77
CA THR A 320 6.64 21.93 15.32
C THR A 320 6.80 22.72 16.62
N LYS A 321 6.15 23.88 16.74
CA LYS A 321 6.31 24.73 17.92
C LYS A 321 5.50 24.25 19.13
N HIS A 322 4.31 23.68 18.90
CA HIS A 322 3.34 23.43 19.96
C HIS A 322 2.93 21.97 20.12
N CYS A 323 3.18 21.12 19.12
CA CYS A 323 2.76 19.71 19.09
C CYS A 323 3.92 18.74 18.77
N ASP A 324 5.18 19.16 18.92
CA ASP A 324 6.41 18.41 18.55
C ASP A 324 6.52 16.99 19.13
N GLY A 325 5.89 16.74 20.28
CA GLY A 325 5.88 15.43 20.95
C GLY A 325 4.61 14.60 20.72
N VAL A 326 3.68 15.06 19.88
CA VAL A 326 2.41 14.39 19.63
C VAL A 326 2.59 13.39 18.49
N SER A 327 2.32 12.11 18.74
CA SER A 327 2.39 11.10 17.68
C SER A 327 1.20 11.22 16.72
N HIS A 328 1.46 10.87 15.45
CA HIS A 328 0.49 10.79 14.36
C HIS A 328 -0.67 9.82 14.65
N GLY A 329 -1.76 9.93 13.88
CA GLY A 329 -2.98 9.14 14.08
C GLY A 329 -3.94 9.64 15.18
N ARG A 330 -5.17 9.10 15.16
CA ARG A 330 -6.32 9.41 16.06
C ARG A 330 -6.66 10.90 16.20
N GLY A 331 -6.26 11.72 15.23
CA GLY A 331 -6.51 13.16 15.21
C GLY A 331 -5.76 13.91 16.31
N ARG A 332 -4.74 13.32 16.95
CA ARG A 332 -4.07 13.92 18.12
C ARG A 332 -3.40 15.25 17.82
N ILE A 333 -2.74 15.36 16.66
CA ILE A 333 -2.14 16.63 16.22
C ILE A 333 -3.23 17.67 15.97
N LEU A 334 -4.34 17.29 15.33
CA LEU A 334 -5.47 18.19 15.10
C LEU A 334 -6.13 18.62 16.42
N GLN A 335 -6.25 17.71 17.39
CA GLN A 335 -6.75 18.02 18.72
C GLN A 335 -5.84 19.00 19.46
N CYS A 336 -4.52 18.83 19.35
CA CYS A 336 -3.53 19.79 19.87
C CYS A 336 -3.74 21.18 19.24
N LEU A 337 -3.80 21.27 17.90
CA LEU A 337 -4.01 22.52 17.17
C LEU A 337 -5.35 23.20 17.52
N MET A 338 -6.44 22.42 17.61
CA MET A 338 -7.75 22.93 18.03
C MET A 338 -7.72 23.47 19.45
N GLY A 339 -7.06 22.77 20.38
CA GLY A 339 -6.93 23.22 21.77
C GLY A 339 -6.13 24.51 21.91
N ILE A 340 -5.11 24.74 21.07
CA ILE A 340 -4.35 25.99 20.99
C ILE A 340 -5.26 27.13 20.48
N LEU A 341 -6.04 26.85 19.43
CA LEU A 341 -6.96 27.81 18.84
C LEU A 341 -8.06 28.24 19.83
N GLU A 342 -8.65 27.30 20.56
CA GLU A 342 -9.69 27.56 21.57
C GLU A 342 -9.16 28.35 22.77
N LYS A 343 -7.88 28.16 23.13
CA LYS A 343 -7.19 28.95 24.16
C LYS A 343 -6.79 30.35 23.70
N GLY A 344 -7.12 30.75 22.47
CA GLY A 344 -6.79 32.06 21.91
C GLY A 344 -5.29 32.27 21.68
N GLN A 345 -4.49 31.20 21.63
CA GLN A 345 -3.05 31.30 21.42
C GLN A 345 -2.73 31.65 19.96
N ILE A 346 -1.53 32.21 19.73
CA ILE A 346 -1.08 32.66 18.42
C ILE A 346 -0.75 31.43 17.57
N VAL A 347 -1.56 31.24 16.53
CA VAL A 347 -1.32 30.35 15.39
C VAL A 347 -1.23 31.21 14.14
N GLU A 348 -0.54 30.72 13.11
CA GLU A 348 -0.47 31.41 11.82
C GLU A 348 -1.87 31.68 11.28
N ARG A 349 -2.05 32.85 10.63
CA ARG A 349 -3.36 33.27 10.09
C ARG A 349 -3.90 32.25 9.10
N GLU A 350 -3.03 31.73 8.23
CA GLU A 350 -3.38 30.75 7.22
C GLU A 350 -3.83 29.42 7.85
N CYS A 351 -3.02 28.84 8.75
CA CYS A 351 -3.40 27.66 9.54
C CYS A 351 -4.76 27.84 10.21
N ARG A 352 -4.99 28.99 10.87
CA ARG A 352 -6.26 29.30 11.53
C ARG A 352 -7.44 29.28 10.56
N ASN A 353 -7.28 29.89 9.40
CA ASN A 353 -8.36 29.99 8.40
C ASN A 353 -8.72 28.61 7.84
N ILE A 354 -7.71 27.82 7.46
CA ILE A 354 -7.92 26.47 6.92
C ILE A 354 -8.50 25.55 7.98
N LEU A 355 -7.98 25.57 9.21
CA LEU A 355 -8.48 24.73 10.31
C LEU A 355 -9.96 25.05 10.63
N ASN A 356 -10.35 26.33 10.61
CA ASN A 356 -11.75 26.72 10.77
C ASN A 356 -12.63 26.26 9.60
N SER A 357 -12.14 26.34 8.37
CA SER A 357 -12.82 25.80 7.18
C SER A 357 -13.05 24.29 7.33
N ARG A 358 -12.02 23.52 7.70
CA ARG A 358 -12.14 22.07 7.95
C ARG A 358 -13.14 21.73 9.04
N LYS A 359 -13.16 22.49 10.14
CA LYS A 359 -14.15 22.31 11.22
C LYS A 359 -15.59 22.41 10.69
N GLN A 360 -15.86 23.32 9.75
CA GLN A 360 -17.18 23.46 9.14
C GLN A 360 -17.49 22.31 8.18
N ILE A 361 -16.52 21.88 7.37
CA ILE A 361 -16.68 20.77 6.42
C ILE A 361 -16.94 19.46 7.17
N TRP A 362 -16.11 19.11 8.15
CA TRP A 362 -16.26 17.89 8.94
C TRP A 362 -17.60 17.81 9.67
N THR A 363 -18.05 18.93 10.26
CA THR A 363 -19.37 18.97 10.92
C THR A 363 -20.51 18.90 9.90
N GLY A 364 -20.40 19.62 8.78
CA GLY A 364 -21.39 19.60 7.71
C GLY A 364 -21.54 18.25 7.00
N PHE A 365 -20.47 17.47 6.89
CA PHE A 365 -20.48 16.12 6.32
C PHE A 365 -20.83 15.02 7.33
N GLY A 366 -20.94 15.37 8.62
CA GLY A 366 -21.14 14.40 9.70
C GLY A 366 -19.97 13.43 9.84
N VAL A 367 -18.74 13.92 9.64
CA VAL A 367 -17.52 13.14 9.89
C VAL A 367 -17.41 12.90 11.40
N PRO A 368 -17.26 11.66 11.86
CA PRO A 368 -17.17 11.37 13.29
C PRO A 368 -15.91 11.99 13.90
N VAL A 369 -15.95 12.26 15.20
CA VAL A 369 -14.78 12.75 15.94
C VAL A 369 -13.89 11.55 16.27
N PRO A 370 -12.59 11.57 15.91
CA PRO A 370 -11.64 10.55 16.38
C PRO A 370 -11.65 10.53 17.91
N GLU A 371 -11.93 9.38 18.50
CA GLU A 371 -12.28 9.28 19.93
C GLU A 371 -11.08 9.54 20.86
N HIS A 372 -11.29 10.43 21.84
CA HIS A 372 -10.71 10.30 23.17
C HIS A 372 -11.82 10.45 24.23
N LEU A 373 -12.21 9.33 24.85
CA LEU A 373 -12.85 9.18 26.18
C LEU A 373 -14.19 9.87 26.51
N THR A 374 -15.10 10.08 25.56
CA THR A 374 -16.53 10.30 25.89
C THR A 374 -17.47 9.64 24.87
N ASP A 375 -17.46 8.31 24.83
CA ASP A 375 -18.66 7.46 24.68
C ASP A 375 -18.25 5.98 24.65
N LEU A 376 -17.74 5.51 25.78
CA LEU A 376 -17.37 4.10 25.97
C LEU A 376 -18.57 3.13 25.83
N ALA A 377 -19.80 3.64 25.76
CA ALA A 377 -21.03 2.83 25.71
C ALA A 377 -21.39 2.31 24.30
N SER A 378 -21.13 3.08 23.24
CA SER A 378 -21.52 2.73 21.87
C SER A 378 -20.49 1.82 21.16
N VAL A 379 -19.20 1.96 21.50
CA VAL A 379 -18.11 1.12 20.97
C VAL A 379 -18.08 -0.27 21.61
N VAL A 380 -18.37 -0.36 22.91
CA VAL A 380 -18.46 -1.65 23.61
C VAL A 380 -19.65 -2.48 23.11
N SER A 381 -20.73 -1.85 22.68
CA SER A 381 -21.94 -2.54 22.19
C SER A 381 -21.83 -3.01 20.73
N SER A 382 -20.95 -2.43 19.94
CA SER A 382 -20.72 -2.76 18.52
C SER A 382 -19.57 -3.74 18.28
N CYS A 383 -18.79 -4.10 19.32
CA CYS A 383 -17.67 -5.02 19.20
C CYS A 383 -18.07 -6.50 19.49
N PRO A 384 -17.97 -7.44 18.54
CA PRO A 384 -18.33 -8.84 18.74
C PRO A 384 -17.52 -9.50 19.87
N ARG A 385 -16.25 -9.13 20.05
CA ARG A 385 -15.37 -9.61 21.13
C ARG A 385 -15.78 -9.09 22.52
N GLY A 386 -16.39 -7.90 22.60
CA GLY A 386 -16.93 -7.35 23.84
C GLY A 386 -18.02 -8.24 24.42
N LYS A 387 -18.95 -8.73 23.58
CA LYS A 387 -20.00 -9.66 24.01
C LYS A 387 -19.43 -10.94 24.61
N TYR A 388 -18.41 -11.55 23.99
CA TYR A 388 -17.76 -12.75 24.53
C TYR A 388 -16.96 -12.48 25.81
N PHE A 389 -16.33 -11.31 25.94
CA PHE A 389 -15.63 -10.92 27.17
C PHE A 389 -16.62 -10.72 28.33
N PHE A 390 -17.73 -10.00 28.12
CA PHE A 390 -18.76 -9.80 29.14
C PHE A 390 -19.48 -11.11 29.48
N ILE A 391 -19.79 -11.97 28.50
CA ILE A 391 -20.34 -13.30 28.74
C ILE A 391 -19.34 -14.14 29.53
N GLY A 392 -18.07 -14.18 29.14
CA GLY A 392 -17.02 -14.92 29.84
C GLY A 392 -16.82 -14.45 31.28
N PHE A 393 -16.79 -13.13 31.50
CA PHE A 393 -16.69 -12.51 32.82
C PHE A 393 -17.92 -12.81 33.69
N SER A 394 -19.13 -12.72 33.13
CA SER A 394 -20.36 -13.05 33.85
C SER A 394 -20.46 -14.54 34.21
N CYS A 395 -20.03 -15.43 33.31
CA CYS A 395 -19.90 -16.86 33.57
C CYS A 395 -18.88 -17.15 34.67
N ALA A 396 -17.72 -16.48 34.66
CA ALA A 396 -16.71 -16.64 35.70
C ALA A 396 -17.23 -16.21 37.08
N LEU A 397 -17.93 -15.07 37.16
CA LEU A 397 -18.57 -14.62 38.40
C LEU A 397 -19.67 -15.59 38.86
N ALA A 398 -20.47 -16.13 37.94
CA ALA A 398 -21.48 -17.12 38.26
C ALA A 398 -20.87 -18.43 38.80
N ILE A 399 -19.77 -18.90 38.21
CA ILE A 399 -19.03 -20.08 38.68
C ILE A 399 -18.47 -19.84 40.09
N ILE A 400 -17.87 -18.67 40.35
CA ILE A 400 -17.36 -18.31 41.68
C ILE A 400 -18.51 -18.28 42.70
N PHE A 401 -19.65 -17.70 42.33
CA PHE A 401 -20.83 -17.64 43.20
C PHE A 401 -21.40 -19.03 43.51
N ILE A 402 -21.54 -19.89 42.49
CA ILE A 402 -22.03 -21.27 42.66
C ILE A 402 -21.03 -22.08 43.50
N ALA A 403 -19.73 -21.96 43.23
CA ALA A 403 -18.68 -22.61 44.03
C ALA A 403 -18.74 -22.15 45.49
N GLY A 404 -18.95 -20.85 45.74
CA GLY A 404 -19.15 -20.31 47.09
C GLY A 404 -20.40 -20.85 47.77
N LEU A 405 -21.52 -21.02 47.05
CA LEU A 405 -22.73 -21.64 47.59
C LEU A 405 -22.55 -23.14 47.91
N ILE A 406 -21.83 -23.88 47.07
CA ILE A 406 -21.50 -25.29 47.30
C ILE A 406 -20.57 -25.42 48.51
N TYR A 407 -19.53 -24.58 48.58
CA TYR A 407 -18.59 -24.57 49.71
C TYR A 407 -19.29 -24.24 51.03
N ARG A 408 -20.24 -23.29 51.01
CA ARG A 408 -21.10 -22.96 52.15
C ARG A 408 -22.03 -24.12 52.55
N ARG A 409 -22.55 -24.90 51.60
CA ARG A 409 -23.36 -26.09 51.89
C ARG A 409 -22.50 -27.23 52.47
N LEU A 410 -21.31 -27.47 51.94
CA LEU A 410 -20.37 -28.48 52.44
C LEU A 410 -19.90 -28.16 53.86
N THR A 411 -19.48 -26.92 54.13
CA THR A 411 -19.09 -26.48 55.48
C THR A 411 -20.25 -26.58 56.48
N LYS A 412 -21.48 -26.21 56.09
CA LYS A 412 -22.66 -26.43 56.94
C LYS A 412 -22.91 -27.92 57.23
N ARG A 413 -22.75 -28.81 56.25
CA ARG A 413 -22.95 -30.26 56.41
C ARG A 413 -21.90 -30.89 57.33
N VAL A 414 -20.64 -30.51 57.17
CA VAL A 414 -19.54 -30.95 58.06
C VAL A 414 -19.75 -30.45 59.48
N THR A 415 -20.20 -29.20 59.68
CA THR A 415 -20.52 -28.70 61.03
C THR A 415 -21.73 -29.39 61.65
N SER A 416 -22.74 -29.80 60.86
CA SER A 416 -23.88 -30.57 61.38
C SER A 416 -23.52 -32.01 61.75
N GLU A 417 -22.67 -32.67 60.96
CA GLU A 417 -22.17 -34.02 61.27
C GLU A 417 -21.22 -34.02 62.48
N ALA A 418 -20.40 -32.97 62.64
CA ALA A 418 -19.57 -32.77 63.83
C ALA A 418 -20.42 -32.55 65.09
N LYS A 419 -21.52 -31.78 65.00
CA LYS A 419 -22.49 -31.64 66.10
C LYS A 419 -23.20 -32.95 66.44
N TYR A 420 -23.56 -33.75 65.44
CA TYR A 420 -24.22 -35.05 65.65
C TYR A 420 -23.28 -36.06 66.32
N ARG A 421 -21.99 -36.07 65.96
CA ARG A 421 -20.97 -36.91 66.62
C ARG A 421 -20.66 -36.47 68.05
N GLN A 422 -20.77 -35.19 68.38
CA GLN A 422 -20.62 -34.71 69.76
C GLN A 422 -21.78 -35.22 70.64
N ILE A 423 -23.02 -35.21 70.12
CA ILE A 423 -24.21 -35.63 70.88
C ILE A 423 -24.26 -37.15 71.13
N THR A 424 -23.68 -37.98 70.24
CA THR A 424 -23.60 -39.44 70.45
C THR A 424 -22.43 -39.91 71.32
N VAL A 425 -21.52 -39.02 71.71
CA VAL A 425 -20.44 -39.32 72.67
C VAL A 425 -20.84 -38.92 74.10
N ASP A 426 -21.80 -38.00 74.24
CA ASP A 426 -22.32 -37.51 75.53
C ASP A 426 -23.63 -38.19 75.98
N ALA A 427 -24.09 -39.23 75.27
CA ALA A 427 -25.23 -40.10 75.61
C ALA A 427 -24.76 -41.55 75.71
#